data_AF-A0A8T5GG87-F1
#
_entry.id   AF-A0A8T5GG87-F1
#
_cell.length_a   1.000
_cell.length_b   1.000
_cell.length_c   1.000
_cell.angle_alpha   90.00
_cell.angle_beta   90.00
_cell.angle_gamma   90.00
#
_symmetry.space_group_name_H-M   'P 1'
#
loop_
_entity.id
_entity.type
_entity.pdbx_description
1 polymer ?
#
loop_
_entity_poly.entity_id
_entity_poly.type
_entity_poly.pdbx_seq_one_letter_code
_entity_poly.pdbx_strand_id
1 'polypeptide(L)'
;MSENEKKDTNVEEKVEVEEEKVEETKNVEMREDVLDEGKLPFPRATITNLVRKHVSKGKQIKGTVKDEMNLWVSKMIEGIAGKMNSQPYTFVNYDMLKEAIAPYEEIADIEKQKDELKKKISIITKECDSIINYIDTETKAKATTMKLEEDKLPFPKATITNKLRSSLDEGKTIKGPVKRGLNVWLGRVVARVSQKMDSYPYPYIDRSMFKDAIEPYEAIGEIELEKERIIQQMESIKTSVEILNMEIERKFNM
;
A
#
# COMPACT_ATOMS: atom_id res chain seq x y z
N MET A 1 15.89 -61.05 41.28
CA MET A 1 16.14 -62.41 40.79
C MET A 1 15.50 -62.50 39.42
N SER A 2 16.16 -62.65 38.27
CA SER A 2 17.57 -62.77 37.91
C SER A 2 17.71 -62.40 36.41
N GLU A 3 18.92 -61.94 36.04
CA GLU A 3 19.71 -62.08 34.79
C GLU A 3 18.96 -62.36 33.45
N ASN A 4 19.05 -61.53 32.40
CA ASN A 4 20.18 -61.25 31.47
C ASN A 4 20.53 -62.43 30.53
N GLU A 5 20.28 -62.30 29.21
CA GLU A 5 21.32 -62.35 28.15
C GLU A 5 20.79 -62.23 26.72
N LYS A 6 21.64 -61.63 25.86
CA LYS A 6 21.45 -61.21 24.46
C LYS A 6 21.70 -62.34 23.46
N LYS A 7 21.23 -62.16 22.21
CA LYS A 7 22.10 -62.25 21.00
C LYS A 7 21.44 -61.66 19.75
N ASP A 8 22.19 -60.74 19.13
CA ASP A 8 22.04 -60.24 17.75
C ASP A 8 22.09 -61.37 16.70
N THR A 9 21.51 -61.17 15.51
CA THR A 9 22.24 -61.01 14.22
C THR A 9 21.26 -60.68 13.07
N ASN A 10 21.72 -59.79 12.19
CA ASN A 10 21.15 -59.21 10.97
C ASN A 10 21.02 -60.20 9.78
N VAL A 11 20.17 -59.87 8.78
CA VAL A 11 20.40 -59.83 7.30
C VAL A 11 19.08 -60.01 6.51
N GLU A 12 18.90 -59.11 5.53
CA GLU A 12 17.84 -58.91 4.55
C GLU A 12 17.66 -60.07 3.53
N GLU A 13 16.44 -60.32 3.04
CA GLU A 13 16.18 -60.40 1.59
C GLU A 13 14.67 -60.39 1.21
N LYS A 14 14.34 -59.47 0.29
CA LYS A 14 13.33 -59.46 -0.81
C LYS A 14 12.04 -60.29 -0.71
N VAL A 15 10.91 -59.62 -0.96
CA VAL A 15 9.75 -60.24 -1.63
C VAL A 15 9.11 -59.25 -2.60
N GLU A 16 8.97 -59.70 -3.86
CA GLU A 16 8.20 -59.13 -4.96
C GLU A 16 6.71 -58.99 -4.63
N VAL A 17 6.03 -58.00 -5.23
CA VAL A 17 4.56 -58.03 -5.36
C VAL A 17 4.18 -57.61 -6.77
N GLU A 18 3.60 -58.57 -7.49
CA GLU A 18 2.87 -58.45 -8.76
C GLU A 18 1.60 -57.60 -8.63
N GLU A 19 1.27 -56.92 -9.75
CA GLU A 19 -0.03 -56.73 -10.43
C GLU A 19 -1.32 -56.87 -9.59
N GLU A 20 -2.39 -56.07 -9.72
CA GLU A 20 -3.00 -55.46 -10.90
C GLU A 20 -4.19 -54.60 -10.40
N LYS A 21 -4.46 -53.44 -11.00
CA LYS A 21 -5.80 -53.05 -11.49
C LYS A 21 -5.78 -51.65 -12.10
N VAL A 22 -5.87 -51.65 -13.42
CA VAL A 22 -6.11 -50.51 -14.29
C VAL A 22 -7.60 -50.17 -14.20
N GLU A 23 -7.93 -49.00 -13.65
CA GLU A 23 -9.23 -48.37 -13.88
C GLU A 23 -9.12 -47.42 -15.08
N GLU A 24 -9.70 -47.87 -16.19
CA GLU A 24 -10.05 -47.08 -17.36
C GLU A 24 -10.86 -45.85 -16.94
N THR A 25 -10.26 -44.66 -17.01
CA THR A 25 -11.03 -43.43 -17.12
C THR A 25 -10.96 -42.93 -18.56
N LYS A 26 -12.05 -43.23 -19.25
CA LYS A 26 -12.48 -42.75 -20.57
C LYS A 26 -11.85 -41.42 -20.97
N ASN A 27 -11.04 -41.53 -22.01
CA ASN A 27 -10.54 -40.47 -22.85
C ASN A 27 -11.75 -39.69 -23.42
N VAL A 28 -12.08 -38.55 -22.81
CA VAL A 28 -12.95 -37.58 -23.45
C VAL A 28 -12.09 -36.91 -24.51
N GLU A 29 -12.18 -37.39 -25.74
CA GLU A 29 -11.70 -36.71 -26.94
C GLU A 29 -12.40 -35.35 -27.03
N MET A 30 -11.84 -34.34 -26.35
CA MET A 30 -11.92 -33.00 -26.87
C MET A 30 -11.13 -33.04 -28.17
N ARG A 31 -11.83 -32.93 -29.31
CA ARG A 31 -11.18 -32.60 -30.58
C ARG A 31 -10.45 -31.28 -30.36
N GLU A 32 -9.16 -31.35 -30.05
CA GLU A 32 -8.28 -30.22 -30.15
C GLU A 32 -8.27 -29.86 -31.64
N ASP A 33 -8.71 -28.66 -31.99
CA ASP A 33 -8.46 -28.08 -33.31
C ASP A 33 -6.95 -27.83 -33.42
N VAL A 34 -6.20 -28.92 -33.59
CA VAL A 34 -4.76 -28.90 -33.77
C VAL A 34 -4.50 -28.36 -35.17
N LEU A 35 -3.73 -27.27 -35.25
CA LEU A 35 -3.31 -26.73 -36.53
C LEU A 35 -2.42 -27.76 -37.25
N ASP A 36 -2.66 -27.92 -38.55
CA ASP A 36 -1.84 -28.78 -39.40
C ASP A 36 -0.38 -28.31 -39.36
N GLU A 37 0.55 -29.26 -39.21
CA GLU A 37 1.98 -28.99 -39.01
C GLU A 37 2.58 -28.21 -40.19
N GLY A 38 2.01 -28.37 -41.39
CA GLY A 38 2.38 -27.58 -42.59
C GLY A 38 2.00 -26.11 -42.55
N LYS A 39 1.15 -25.67 -41.61
CA LYS A 39 0.77 -24.25 -41.43
C LYS A 39 1.58 -23.54 -40.35
N LEU A 40 2.43 -24.26 -39.62
CA LEU A 40 3.24 -23.69 -38.56
C LEU A 40 4.57 -23.15 -39.11
N PRO A 41 5.02 -21.97 -38.65
CA PRO A 41 6.27 -21.36 -39.12
C PRO A 41 7.52 -22.11 -38.63
N PHE A 42 7.42 -22.84 -37.51
CA PHE A 42 8.51 -23.66 -36.97
C PHE A 42 8.08 -25.12 -36.77
N PRO A 43 9.03 -26.09 -36.80
CA PRO A 43 8.73 -27.46 -36.41
C PRO A 43 8.25 -27.56 -34.96
N ARG A 44 7.17 -28.30 -34.72
CA ARG A 44 6.51 -28.41 -33.41
C ARG A 44 7.44 -28.99 -32.33
N ALA A 45 8.32 -29.91 -32.73
CA ALA A 45 9.33 -30.50 -31.85
C ALA A 45 10.32 -29.46 -31.32
N THR A 46 10.73 -28.48 -32.13
CA THR A 46 11.69 -27.44 -31.76
C THR A 46 11.13 -26.55 -30.66
N ILE A 47 9.91 -26.05 -30.83
CA ILE A 47 9.22 -25.24 -29.81
C ILE A 47 8.98 -26.06 -28.54
N THR A 48 8.53 -27.32 -28.69
CA THR A 48 8.30 -28.20 -27.53
C THR A 48 9.57 -28.43 -26.72
N ASN A 49 10.71 -28.65 -27.38
CA ASN A 49 11.99 -28.88 -26.72
C ASN A 49 12.49 -27.63 -25.99
N LEU A 50 12.34 -26.44 -26.59
CA LEU A 50 12.70 -25.17 -25.94
C LEU A 50 11.85 -24.91 -24.69
N VAL A 51 10.52 -25.07 -24.79
CA VAL A 51 9.62 -24.90 -23.64
C VAL A 51 9.93 -25.95 -22.55
N ARG A 52 10.20 -27.20 -22.94
CA ARG A 52 10.50 -28.29 -22.00
C ARG A 52 11.75 -28.04 -21.15
N LYS A 53 12.70 -27.23 -21.61
CA LYS A 53 13.89 -26.83 -20.82
C LYS A 53 13.52 -25.99 -19.60
N HIS A 54 12.42 -25.24 -19.66
CA HIS A 54 12.01 -24.29 -18.61
C HIS A 54 10.72 -24.69 -17.88
N VAL A 55 10.04 -25.76 -18.32
CA VAL A 55 8.83 -26.30 -17.68
C VAL A 55 9.17 -27.56 -16.88
N SER A 56 8.61 -27.68 -15.66
CA SER A 56 8.86 -28.82 -14.78
C SER A 56 8.48 -30.17 -15.42
N LYS A 57 9.27 -31.21 -15.14
CA LYS A 57 9.19 -32.53 -15.79
C LYS A 57 7.83 -33.22 -15.66
N GLY A 58 7.07 -32.93 -14.60
CA GLY A 58 5.74 -33.49 -14.37
C GLY A 58 4.57 -32.78 -15.07
N LYS A 59 4.80 -31.66 -15.78
CA LYS A 59 3.72 -30.91 -16.44
C LYS A 59 3.58 -31.31 -17.91
N GLN A 60 2.37 -31.70 -18.33
CA GLN A 60 2.06 -31.93 -19.74
C GLN A 60 1.83 -30.59 -20.48
N ILE A 61 2.41 -30.44 -21.68
CA ILE A 61 2.21 -29.27 -22.54
C ILE A 61 1.16 -29.67 -23.59
N LYS A 62 -0.01 -29.03 -23.56
CA LYS A 62 -1.11 -29.30 -24.50
C LYS A 62 -0.75 -28.93 -25.94
N GLY A 63 -1.46 -29.53 -26.90
CA GLY A 63 -1.21 -29.27 -28.31
C GLY A 63 -1.42 -27.82 -28.70
N THR A 64 -2.52 -27.24 -28.23
CA THR A 64 -2.88 -25.82 -28.44
C THR A 64 -1.80 -24.86 -27.95
N VAL A 65 -1.22 -25.09 -26.76
CA VAL A 65 -0.15 -24.25 -26.19
C VAL A 65 1.13 -24.31 -27.04
N LYS A 66 1.43 -25.47 -27.64
CA LYS A 66 2.58 -25.60 -28.55
C LYS A 66 2.36 -24.78 -29.81
N ASP A 67 1.13 -24.80 -30.34
CA ASP A 67 0.77 -24.09 -31.56
C ASP A 67 0.71 -22.58 -31.34
N GLU A 68 0.13 -22.13 -30.22
CA GLU A 68 0.13 -20.72 -29.81
C GLU A 68 1.55 -20.19 -29.59
N MET A 69 2.42 -20.95 -28.91
CA MET A 69 3.82 -20.58 -28.71
C MET A 69 4.57 -20.46 -30.05
N ASN A 70 4.29 -21.36 -31.00
CA ASN A 70 4.89 -21.36 -32.32
C ASN A 70 4.51 -20.09 -33.11
N LEU A 71 3.21 -19.76 -33.12
CA LEU A 71 2.70 -18.54 -33.75
C LEU A 71 3.19 -17.27 -33.04
N TRP A 72 3.30 -17.29 -31.70
CA TRP A 72 3.78 -16.15 -30.92
C TRP A 72 5.24 -15.83 -31.19
N VAL A 73 6.12 -16.83 -31.26
CA VAL A 73 7.53 -16.65 -31.64
C VAL A 73 7.65 -16.09 -33.06
N SER A 74 6.82 -16.55 -33.99
CA SER A 74 6.80 -16.00 -35.36
C SER A 74 6.45 -14.52 -35.37
N LYS A 75 5.36 -14.14 -34.68
CA LYS A 75 4.94 -12.73 -34.56
C LYS A 75 6.01 -11.87 -33.90
N MET A 76 6.74 -12.40 -32.91
CA MET A 76 7.85 -11.70 -32.27
C MET A 76 8.98 -11.43 -33.27
N ILE A 77 9.37 -12.42 -34.07
CA ILE A 77 10.40 -12.27 -35.11
C ILE A 77 9.95 -11.27 -36.17
N GLU A 78 8.68 -11.31 -36.59
CA GLU A 78 8.11 -10.33 -37.52
C GLU A 78 8.18 -8.90 -36.95
N GLY A 79 7.88 -8.72 -35.66
CA GLY A 79 7.99 -7.42 -34.98
C GLY A 79 9.43 -6.90 -34.89
N ILE A 80 10.37 -7.78 -34.54
CA ILE A 80 11.81 -7.47 -34.51
C ILE A 80 12.28 -7.09 -35.94
N ALA A 81 11.88 -7.86 -36.95
CA ALA A 81 12.20 -7.58 -38.35
C ALA A 81 11.61 -6.25 -38.82
N GLY A 82 10.37 -5.94 -38.47
CA GLY A 82 9.72 -4.66 -38.78
C GLY A 82 10.47 -3.47 -38.16
N LYS A 83 10.90 -3.59 -36.90
CA LYS A 83 11.67 -2.54 -36.22
C LYS A 83 13.06 -2.36 -36.83
N MET A 84 13.76 -3.46 -37.18
CA MET A 84 15.02 -3.38 -37.92
C MET A 84 14.83 -2.72 -39.31
N ASN A 85 13.72 -3.01 -39.98
CA ASN A 85 13.40 -2.45 -41.31
C ASN A 85 12.93 -0.97 -41.27
N SER A 86 12.52 -0.45 -40.12
CA SER A 86 12.14 0.97 -39.97
C SER A 86 13.33 1.93 -40.00
N GLN A 87 14.56 1.41 -39.93
CA GLN A 87 15.77 2.21 -39.97
C GLN A 87 16.11 2.59 -41.43
N PRO A 88 16.63 3.81 -41.69
CA PRO A 88 16.79 4.36 -43.05
C PRO A 88 17.97 3.77 -43.84
N TYR A 89 18.49 2.61 -43.43
CA TYR A 89 19.69 1.99 -43.98
C TYR A 89 19.35 0.78 -44.86
N THR A 90 20.17 0.55 -45.88
CA THR A 90 19.96 -0.54 -46.85
C THR A 90 20.34 -1.92 -46.32
N PHE A 91 21.09 -2.00 -45.23
CA PHE A 91 21.53 -3.24 -44.60
C PHE A 91 21.11 -3.27 -43.13
N VAL A 92 20.63 -4.44 -42.68
CA VAL A 92 20.36 -4.72 -41.27
C VAL A 92 21.67 -5.17 -40.60
N ASN A 93 22.06 -4.52 -39.51
CA ASN A 93 23.27 -4.85 -38.76
C ASN A 93 22.95 -5.36 -37.33
N TYR A 94 23.98 -5.78 -36.60
CA TYR A 94 23.82 -6.33 -35.25
C TYR A 94 23.32 -5.29 -34.23
N ASP A 95 23.69 -4.02 -34.38
CA ASP A 95 23.22 -2.95 -33.49
C ASP A 95 21.70 -2.72 -33.65
N MET A 96 21.18 -2.79 -34.87
CA MET A 96 19.74 -2.74 -35.15
C MET A 96 19.00 -3.93 -34.51
N LEU A 97 19.61 -5.12 -34.51
CA LEU A 97 19.04 -6.28 -33.81
C LEU A 97 19.03 -6.04 -32.29
N LYS A 98 20.15 -5.56 -31.73
CA LYS A 98 20.28 -5.28 -30.29
C LYS A 98 19.22 -4.26 -29.82
N GLU A 99 19.02 -3.19 -30.57
CA GLU A 99 17.97 -2.20 -30.29
C GLU A 99 16.55 -2.78 -30.46
N ALA A 100 16.37 -3.68 -31.44
CA ALA A 100 15.08 -4.31 -31.69
C ALA A 100 14.68 -5.30 -30.58
N ILE A 101 15.63 -6.07 -30.03
CA ILE A 101 15.38 -7.07 -28.98
C ILE A 101 15.36 -6.48 -27.57
N ALA A 102 15.96 -5.31 -27.34
CA ALA A 102 16.08 -4.70 -26.00
C ALA A 102 14.76 -4.66 -25.19
N PRO A 103 13.59 -4.26 -25.75
CA PRO A 103 12.34 -4.25 -24.99
C PRO A 103 11.88 -5.63 -24.49
N TYR A 104 12.30 -6.71 -25.16
CA TYR A 104 11.94 -8.09 -24.80
C TYR A 104 12.86 -8.66 -23.71
N GLU A 105 14.13 -8.25 -23.69
CA GLU A 105 15.09 -8.59 -22.62
C GLU A 105 14.78 -7.82 -21.33
N GLU A 106 14.37 -6.56 -21.46
CA GLU A 106 14.07 -5.67 -20.33
C GLU A 106 12.74 -6.00 -19.62
N ILE A 107 11.92 -6.91 -20.14
CA ILE A 107 10.57 -7.15 -19.60
C ILE A 107 10.58 -7.62 -18.14
N ALA A 108 11.60 -8.39 -17.74
CA ALA A 108 11.79 -8.82 -16.36
C ALA A 108 12.19 -7.66 -15.44
N ASP A 109 13.03 -6.73 -15.94
CA ASP A 109 13.41 -5.52 -15.22
C ASP A 109 12.25 -4.54 -15.10
N ILE A 110 11.39 -4.45 -16.12
CA ILE A 110 10.17 -3.65 -16.14
C ILE A 110 9.18 -4.15 -15.08
N GLU A 111 8.98 -5.48 -14.95
CA GLU A 111 8.09 -6.03 -13.91
C GLU A 111 8.66 -5.80 -12.49
N LYS A 112 9.98 -5.90 -12.33
CA LYS A 112 10.64 -5.55 -11.06
C LYS A 112 10.46 -4.05 -10.74
N GLN A 113 10.65 -3.17 -11.71
CA GLN A 113 10.46 -1.73 -11.54
C GLN A 113 9.01 -1.38 -11.18
N LYS A 114 8.03 -2.06 -11.79
CA LYS A 114 6.60 -1.95 -11.45
C LYS A 114 6.34 -2.31 -10.00
N ASP A 115 6.86 -3.44 -9.52
CA ASP A 115 6.70 -3.87 -8.13
C ASP A 115 7.33 -2.88 -7.13
N GLU A 116 8.52 -2.35 -7.46
CA GLU A 116 9.17 -1.32 -6.65
C GLU A 116 8.34 -0.02 -6.63
N LEU A 117 7.79 0.39 -7.78
CA LEU A 117 6.95 1.58 -7.89
C LEU A 117 5.65 1.43 -7.08
N LYS A 118 4.99 0.27 -7.16
CA LYS A 118 3.80 -0.06 -6.35
C LYS A 118 4.09 0.03 -4.85
N LYS A 119 5.24 -0.48 -4.40
CA LYS A 119 5.66 -0.37 -2.99
C LYS A 119 5.80 1.09 -2.57
N LYS A 120 6.44 1.93 -3.40
CA LYS A 120 6.61 3.36 -3.11
C LYS A 120 5.26 4.10 -3.03
N ILE A 121 4.37 3.84 -3.98
CA ILE A 121 3.00 4.38 -3.98
C ILE A 121 2.24 3.99 -2.70
N SER A 122 2.32 2.72 -2.29
CA SER A 122 1.69 2.24 -1.06
C SER A 122 2.22 2.94 0.20
N ILE A 123 3.51 3.27 0.24
CA ILE A 123 4.09 4.04 1.35
C ILE A 123 3.47 5.43 1.40
N ILE A 124 3.41 6.15 0.28
CA ILE A 124 2.84 7.51 0.21
C ILE A 124 1.38 7.51 0.67
N THR A 125 0.57 6.54 0.21
CA THR A 125 -0.82 6.42 0.65
C THR A 125 -0.93 6.26 2.17
N LYS A 126 -0.09 5.41 2.78
CA LYS A 126 -0.07 5.20 4.23
C LYS A 126 0.40 6.44 4.99
N GLU A 127 1.35 7.18 4.43
CA GLU A 127 1.83 8.43 5.03
C GLU A 127 0.73 9.51 5.03
N CYS A 128 -0.01 9.67 3.92
CA CYS A 128 -1.17 10.56 3.87
C CYS A 128 -2.22 10.18 4.93
N ASP A 129 -2.56 8.89 5.04
CA ASP A 129 -3.50 8.40 6.04
C ASP A 129 -2.99 8.64 7.48
N SER A 130 -1.69 8.48 7.72
CA SER A 130 -1.09 8.76 9.01
C SER A 130 -1.18 10.25 9.38
N ILE A 131 -0.95 11.15 8.43
CA ILE A 131 -1.04 12.60 8.64
C ILE A 131 -2.47 13.01 8.96
N ILE A 132 -3.44 12.53 8.17
CA ILE A 132 -4.87 12.79 8.41
C ILE A 132 -5.27 12.33 9.81
N ASN A 133 -4.93 11.09 10.16
CA ASN A 133 -5.24 10.53 11.47
C ASN A 133 -4.56 11.30 12.61
N TYR A 134 -3.31 11.74 12.43
CA TYR A 134 -2.60 12.53 13.43
C TYR A 134 -3.33 13.85 13.73
N ILE A 135 -3.73 14.59 12.70
CA ILE A 135 -4.47 15.86 12.83
C ILE A 135 -5.82 15.64 13.53
N ASP A 136 -6.54 14.58 13.17
CA ASP A 136 -7.87 14.27 13.71
C ASP A 136 -7.84 13.73 15.14
N THR A 137 -6.91 12.81 15.44
CA THR A 137 -6.85 12.13 16.74
C THR A 137 -6.26 13.01 17.84
N GLU A 138 -5.26 13.84 17.52
CA GLU A 138 -4.67 14.76 18.49
C GLU A 138 -5.71 15.78 19.00
N THR A 139 -6.60 16.22 18.11
CA THR A 139 -7.68 17.16 18.44
C THR A 139 -8.73 16.52 19.37
N LYS A 140 -9.07 15.24 19.16
CA LYS A 140 -10.07 14.51 19.97
C LYS A 140 -9.52 14.06 21.33
N ALA A 141 -8.28 13.58 21.41
CA ALA A 141 -7.69 13.05 22.65
C ALA A 141 -7.53 14.13 23.74
N LYS A 142 -7.19 15.37 23.36
CA LYS A 142 -7.07 16.49 24.31
C LYS A 142 -8.42 16.87 24.94
N ALA A 143 -9.54 16.68 24.24
CA ALA A 143 -10.87 16.96 24.78
C ALA A 143 -11.31 15.92 25.83
N THR A 144 -10.93 14.65 25.69
CA THR A 144 -11.37 13.56 26.59
C THR A 144 -10.67 13.57 27.95
N THR A 145 -9.50 14.20 28.09
CA THR A 145 -8.65 14.09 29.28
C THR A 145 -8.93 15.15 30.37
N MET A 146 -10.08 15.81 30.34
CA MET A 146 -10.43 16.84 31.33
C MET A 146 -10.83 16.22 32.68
N LYS A 147 -9.85 15.96 33.56
CA LYS A 147 -10.10 15.61 34.96
C LYS A 147 -10.77 16.78 35.69
N LEU A 148 -11.94 16.53 36.28
CA LEU A 148 -12.80 17.50 37.00
C LEU A 148 -12.51 17.55 38.52
N GLU A 149 -11.41 16.95 38.95
CA GLU A 149 -11.05 16.65 40.34
C GLU A 149 -10.24 17.80 41.00
N GLU A 150 -10.65 19.05 40.80
CA GLU A 150 -10.08 20.19 41.55
C GLU A 150 -11.13 20.72 42.53
N ASP A 151 -10.88 20.53 43.84
CA ASP A 151 -11.76 21.01 44.92
C ASP A 151 -11.83 22.54 44.98
N LYS A 152 -10.81 23.24 44.48
CA LYS A 152 -10.74 24.70 44.43
C LYS A 152 -10.73 25.20 42.99
N LEU A 153 -11.83 25.82 42.58
CA LEU A 153 -11.95 26.43 41.26
C LEU A 153 -11.09 27.69 41.14
N PRO A 154 -10.38 27.89 40.00
CA PRO A 154 -9.53 29.07 39.79
C PRO A 154 -10.32 30.38 39.65
N PHE A 155 -11.58 30.31 39.19
CA PHE A 155 -12.44 31.48 39.02
C PHE A 155 -13.75 31.41 39.83
N PRO A 156 -14.38 32.56 40.14
CA PRO A 156 -15.74 32.58 40.68
C PRO A 156 -16.74 31.94 39.73
N LYS A 157 -17.47 30.93 40.22
CA LYS A 157 -18.42 30.13 39.42
C LYS A 157 -19.54 30.97 38.78
N ALA A 158 -20.02 32.01 39.47
CA ALA A 158 -21.07 32.89 38.98
C ALA A 158 -20.64 33.66 37.73
N THR A 159 -19.41 34.21 37.72
CA THR A 159 -18.87 34.97 36.59
C THR A 159 -18.79 34.13 35.32
N ILE A 160 -18.25 32.91 35.42
CA ILE A 160 -18.19 31.98 34.29
C ILE A 160 -19.59 31.61 33.79
N THR A 161 -20.52 31.35 34.71
CA THR A 161 -21.90 30.97 34.36
C THR A 161 -22.63 32.12 33.65
N ASN A 162 -22.49 33.35 34.13
CA ASN A 162 -23.14 34.52 33.54
C ASN A 162 -22.57 34.84 32.16
N LYS A 163 -21.24 34.78 32.00
CA LYS A 163 -20.61 34.99 30.69
C LYS A 163 -21.02 33.92 29.69
N LEU A 164 -21.09 32.65 30.12
CA LEU A 164 -21.57 31.57 29.26
C LEU A 164 -23.05 31.76 28.90
N ARG A 165 -23.89 32.19 29.86
CA ARG A 165 -25.32 32.44 29.62
C ARG A 165 -25.54 33.58 28.63
N SER A 166 -24.69 34.60 28.60
CA SER A 166 -24.81 35.70 27.63
C SER A 166 -24.59 35.28 26.16
N SER A 167 -24.05 34.09 25.93
CA SER A 167 -23.77 33.55 24.59
C SER A 167 -24.60 32.31 24.25
N LEU A 168 -25.58 31.94 25.09
CA LEU A 168 -26.45 30.78 24.89
C LEU A 168 -27.92 31.21 24.86
N ASP A 169 -28.72 30.48 24.11
CA ASP A 169 -30.17 30.70 24.03
C ASP A 169 -30.85 30.55 25.41
N GLU A 170 -31.90 31.34 25.65
CA GLU A 170 -32.58 31.44 26.96
C GLU A 170 -33.09 30.08 27.50
N GLY A 171 -33.51 29.18 26.60
CA GLY A 171 -33.99 27.84 26.96
C GLY A 171 -32.90 26.82 27.35
N LYS A 172 -31.61 27.11 27.14
CA LYS A 172 -30.53 26.14 27.38
C LYS A 172 -30.07 26.13 28.84
N THR A 173 -30.14 24.95 29.48
CA THR A 173 -29.66 24.77 30.85
C THR A 173 -28.20 24.30 30.89
N ILE A 174 -27.35 25.03 31.62
CA ILE A 174 -25.92 24.70 31.78
C ILE A 174 -25.73 23.72 32.95
N LYS A 175 -25.30 22.49 32.66
CA LYS A 175 -25.05 21.46 33.67
C LYS A 175 -23.84 21.79 34.57
N GLY A 176 -23.87 21.32 35.81
CA GLY A 176 -22.80 21.54 36.81
C GLY A 176 -21.39 21.13 36.35
N PRO A 177 -21.19 19.96 35.73
CA PRO A 177 -19.90 19.55 35.18
C PRO A 177 -19.37 20.49 34.10
N VAL A 178 -20.24 21.05 33.24
CA VAL A 178 -19.84 22.00 32.19
C VAL A 178 -19.29 23.28 32.81
N LYS A 179 -19.95 23.80 33.85
CA LYS A 179 -19.47 24.99 34.59
C LYS A 179 -18.10 24.76 35.23
N ARG A 180 -17.90 23.58 35.85
CA ARG A 180 -16.64 23.21 36.49
C ARG A 180 -15.53 22.98 35.46
N GLY A 181 -15.82 22.22 34.40
CA GLY A 181 -14.86 21.91 33.34
C GLY A 181 -14.37 23.15 32.63
N LEU A 182 -15.28 24.08 32.28
CA LEU A 182 -14.90 25.36 31.69
C LEU A 182 -14.03 26.19 32.64
N ASN A 183 -14.36 26.22 33.93
CA ASN A 183 -13.60 26.97 34.93
C ASN A 183 -12.16 26.44 35.08
N VAL A 184 -12.01 25.12 35.26
CA VAL A 184 -10.69 24.46 35.31
C VAL A 184 -9.91 24.67 34.01
N TRP A 185 -10.57 24.55 32.85
CA TRP A 185 -9.94 24.77 31.54
C TRP A 185 -9.43 26.18 31.35
N LEU A 186 -10.22 27.19 31.72
CA LEU A 186 -9.80 28.59 31.70
C LEU A 186 -8.64 28.83 32.67
N GLY A 187 -8.54 28.06 33.76
CA GLY A 187 -7.39 28.12 34.67
C GLY A 187 -6.11 27.65 33.95
N ARG A 188 -6.19 26.53 33.24
CA ARG A 188 -5.09 25.98 32.41
C ARG A 188 -4.74 26.89 31.23
N VAL A 189 -5.77 27.44 30.59
CA VAL A 189 -5.85 28.76 29.96
C VAL A 189 -4.74 29.74 30.34
N VAL A 190 -5.07 30.46 31.41
CA VAL A 190 -4.28 31.51 32.01
C VAL A 190 -2.91 31.00 32.43
N ALA A 191 -2.80 29.81 33.03
CA ALA A 191 -1.52 29.25 33.42
C ALA A 191 -0.55 29.11 32.23
N ARG A 192 -1.00 28.63 31.07
CA ARG A 192 -0.18 28.54 29.86
C ARG A 192 0.21 29.90 29.30
N VAL A 193 -0.73 30.84 29.27
CA VAL A 193 -0.45 32.22 28.83
C VAL A 193 0.57 32.87 29.78
N SER A 194 0.41 32.70 31.10
CA SER A 194 1.35 33.17 32.12
C SER A 194 2.73 32.55 31.95
N GLN A 195 2.84 31.25 31.74
CA GLN A 195 4.13 30.59 31.47
C GLN A 195 4.81 31.11 30.21
N LYS A 196 4.04 31.35 29.14
CA LYS A 196 4.58 31.95 27.92
C LYS A 196 5.07 33.39 28.16
N MET A 197 4.31 34.19 28.91
CA MET A 197 4.77 35.55 29.31
C MET A 197 5.98 35.53 30.25
N ASP A 198 6.12 34.49 31.09
CA ASP A 198 7.28 34.32 31.99
C ASP A 198 8.52 33.82 31.25
N SER A 199 8.36 33.24 30.04
CA SER A 199 9.50 32.78 29.24
C SER A 199 10.37 33.91 28.68
N TYR A 200 9.88 35.15 28.73
CA TYR A 200 10.67 36.32 28.31
C TYR A 200 11.73 36.66 29.37
N PRO A 201 12.95 37.04 28.95
CA PRO A 201 14.08 37.25 29.87
C PRO A 201 14.00 38.57 30.67
N TYR A 202 12.83 39.21 30.72
CA TYR A 202 12.64 40.52 31.34
C TYR A 202 11.99 40.39 32.72
N PRO A 203 12.33 41.27 33.67
CA PRO A 203 11.77 41.23 35.03
C PRO A 203 10.33 41.76 35.11
N TYR A 204 9.75 42.21 33.99
CA TYR A 204 8.39 42.72 33.90
C TYR A 204 7.66 42.10 32.72
N ILE A 205 6.33 42.04 32.80
CA ILE A 205 5.45 41.62 31.72
C ILE A 205 4.74 42.85 31.17
N ASP A 206 4.78 43.01 29.85
CA ASP A 206 4.10 44.11 29.15
C ASP A 206 2.96 43.64 28.23
N ARG A 207 2.29 44.62 27.60
CA ARG A 207 1.15 44.35 26.71
C ARG A 207 1.56 43.58 25.46
N SER A 208 2.77 43.77 24.94
CA SER A 208 3.26 43.04 23.77
C SER A 208 3.45 41.56 24.09
N MET A 209 4.04 41.24 25.24
CA MET A 209 4.21 39.87 25.72
C MET A 209 2.86 39.17 25.91
N PHE A 210 1.86 39.88 26.44
CA PHE A 210 0.50 39.35 26.57
C PHE A 210 -0.14 39.07 25.21
N LYS A 211 -0.04 40.02 24.26
CA LYS A 211 -0.59 39.86 22.90
C LYS A 211 0.01 38.64 22.19
N ASP A 212 1.33 38.51 22.23
CA ASP A 212 2.02 37.35 21.65
C ASP A 212 1.59 36.04 22.35
N ALA A 213 1.41 36.09 23.67
CA ALA A 213 1.00 34.90 24.43
C ALA A 213 -0.43 34.42 24.11
N ILE A 214 -1.35 35.34 23.77
CA ILE A 214 -2.74 34.99 23.44
C ILE A 214 -2.99 34.74 21.95
N GLU A 215 -2.09 35.16 21.07
CA GLU A 215 -2.24 35.05 19.61
C GLU A 215 -2.67 33.64 19.14
N PRO A 216 -2.11 32.51 19.63
CA PRO A 216 -2.56 31.17 19.19
C PRO A 216 -4.02 30.85 19.55
N TYR A 217 -4.56 31.51 20.58
CA TYR A 217 -5.95 31.33 21.00
C TYR A 217 -6.91 32.25 20.22
N GLU A 218 -6.44 33.41 19.78
CA GLU A 218 -7.21 34.30 18.89
C GLU A 218 -7.27 33.72 17.47
N ALA A 219 -6.18 33.13 16.99
CA ALA A 219 -6.08 32.49 15.68
C ALA A 219 -6.75 31.11 15.59
N ILE A 220 -7.42 30.63 16.66
CA ILE A 220 -7.94 29.25 16.70
C ILE A 220 -8.91 28.94 15.56
N GLY A 221 -9.76 29.90 15.18
CA GLY A 221 -10.70 29.71 14.07
C GLY A 221 -10.01 29.53 12.72
N GLU A 222 -8.97 30.33 12.47
CA GLU A 222 -8.15 30.22 11.25
C GLU A 222 -7.35 28.92 11.24
N ILE A 223 -6.82 28.50 12.39
CA ILE A 223 -6.11 27.23 12.53
C ILE A 223 -7.02 26.03 12.24
N GLU A 224 -8.27 26.03 12.73
CA GLU A 224 -9.21 24.95 12.44
C GLU A 224 -9.60 24.90 10.96
N LEU A 225 -9.83 26.05 10.31
CA LEU A 225 -10.07 26.11 8.87
C LEU A 225 -8.86 25.62 8.06
N GLU A 226 -7.66 25.99 8.49
CA GLU A 226 -6.43 25.56 7.83
C GLU A 226 -6.17 24.07 8.01
N LYS A 227 -6.52 23.48 9.17
CA LYS A 227 -6.50 22.02 9.36
C LYS A 227 -7.44 21.31 8.39
N GLU A 228 -8.68 21.77 8.26
CA GLU A 228 -9.64 21.21 7.31
C GLU A 228 -9.11 21.30 5.87
N ARG A 229 -8.51 22.43 5.50
CA ARG A 229 -7.87 22.62 4.19
C ARG A 229 -6.74 21.62 3.95
N ILE A 230 -5.86 21.42 4.94
CA ILE A 230 -4.75 20.46 4.85
C ILE A 230 -5.27 19.03 4.69
N ILE A 231 -6.30 18.64 5.44
CA ILE A 231 -6.94 17.31 5.31
C ILE A 231 -7.46 17.12 3.87
N GLN A 232 -8.20 18.08 3.33
CA GLN A 232 -8.70 18.03 1.95
C GLN A 232 -7.57 17.91 0.92
N GLN A 233 -6.46 18.61 1.12
CA GLN A 233 -5.29 18.49 0.25
C GLN A 233 -4.66 17.09 0.32
N MET A 234 -4.57 16.49 1.51
CA MET A 234 -4.05 15.13 1.68
C MET A 234 -4.97 14.08 1.02
N GLU A 235 -6.29 14.24 1.10
CA GLU A 235 -7.25 13.39 0.40
C GLU A 235 -7.14 13.50 -1.14
N SER A 236 -6.91 14.71 -1.64
CA SER A 236 -6.68 14.96 -3.07
C SER A 236 -5.38 14.28 -3.57
N ILE A 237 -4.30 14.38 -2.79
CA ILE A 237 -3.04 13.67 -3.10
C ILE A 237 -3.28 12.16 -3.10
N LYS A 238 -3.98 11.63 -2.10
CA LYS A 238 -4.33 10.20 -2.04
C LYS A 238 -5.07 9.74 -3.29
N THR A 239 -6.09 10.49 -3.71
CA THR A 239 -6.86 10.20 -4.94
C THR A 239 -5.95 10.20 -6.17
N SER A 240 -5.03 11.17 -6.26
CA SER A 240 -4.07 11.25 -7.36
C SER A 240 -3.11 10.04 -7.39
N VAL A 241 -2.67 9.59 -6.22
CA VAL A 241 -1.82 8.40 -6.05
C VAL A 241 -2.57 7.11 -6.44
N GLU A 242 -3.85 7.01 -6.09
CA GLU A 242 -4.71 5.89 -6.51
C GLU A 242 -4.89 5.84 -8.04
N ILE A 243 -5.07 6.99 -8.69
CA ILE A 243 -5.11 7.10 -10.15
C ILE A 243 -3.81 6.60 -10.76
N LEU A 244 -2.66 7.04 -10.25
CA LEU A 244 -1.35 6.58 -10.72
C LEU A 244 -1.19 5.06 -10.58
N ASN A 245 -1.69 4.48 -9.48
CA ASN A 245 -1.67 3.03 -9.29
C ASN A 245 -2.52 2.31 -10.35
N MET A 246 -3.72 2.82 -10.65
CA MET A 246 -4.58 2.28 -11.72
C MET A 246 -3.91 2.39 -13.10
N GLU A 247 -3.21 3.49 -13.38
CA GLU A 247 -2.48 3.66 -14.65
C GLU A 247 -1.32 2.67 -14.79
N ILE A 248 -0.58 2.42 -13.71
CA ILE A 248 0.47 1.41 -13.68
C ILE A 248 -0.13 0.02 -13.93
N GLU A 249 -1.22 -0.32 -13.27
CA GLU A 249 -1.88 -1.60 -13.53
C GLU A 249 -2.37 -1.75 -14.96
N ARG A 250 -2.91 -0.67 -15.54
CA ARG A 250 -3.36 -0.67 -16.94
C ARG A 250 -2.21 -0.82 -17.93
N LYS A 251 -1.09 -0.11 -17.74
CA LYS A 251 0.04 -0.11 -18.67
C LYS A 251 0.90 -1.36 -18.59
N PHE A 252 0.98 -2.00 -17.42
CA PHE A 252 1.85 -3.15 -17.18
C PHE A 252 1.11 -4.52 -17.13
N ASN A 253 -0.20 -4.54 -17.35
CA ASN A 253 -0.97 -5.77 -17.59
C ASN A 253 -1.39 -5.92 -19.07
N MET A 254 -0.72 -5.21 -19.99
CA MET A 254 -0.82 -5.41 -21.44
C MET A 254 0.22 -6.42 -21.94
#